data_AF-N1UB25-F1
#
_entry.id   AF-N1UB25-F1
#
_cell.length_a   1.000
_cell.length_b   1.000
_cell.length_c   1.000
_cell.angle_alpha   90.00
_cell.angle_beta   90.00
_cell.angle_gamma   90.00
#
_symmetry.space_group_name_H-M   'P 1'
#
loop_
_entity.id
_entity.type
_entity.pdbx_description
1 polymer ?
#
loop_
_entity_poly.entity_id
_entity_poly.type
_entity_poly.pdbx_seq_one_letter_code
_entity_poly.pdbx_strand_id
1 'polypeptide(L)' 'MGAPSTSTATEKATRDGYGDALYELGVSRQDVVVLDADLSGSTKTNKFAKSYPDRFLMWVSPSRI' A
#
# COMPACT_ATOMS: atom_id res chain seq x y z
N MET A 1 -10.62 39.04 10.90
CA MET A 1 -9.60 38.16 11.52
C MET A 1 -10.13 36.74 11.44
N GLY A 2 -9.60 35.93 10.51
CA GLY A 2 -9.98 34.52 10.37
C GLY A 2 -9.34 33.69 11.48
N ALA A 3 -10.11 32.80 12.10
CA ALA A 3 -9.60 31.91 13.13
C ALA A 3 -8.49 30.99 12.57
N PRO A 4 -7.47 30.63 13.36
CA PRO A 4 -6.46 29.68 12.95
C PRO A 4 -7.10 28.29 12.82
N SER A 5 -7.02 27.68 11.64
CA SER A 5 -7.38 26.28 11.43
C SER A 5 -6.26 25.41 11.97
N THR A 6 -6.32 25.13 13.28
CA THR A 6 -5.46 24.16 13.94
C THR A 6 -6.09 22.79 13.82
N SER A 7 -5.59 21.97 12.91
CA SER A 7 -5.59 20.52 13.08
C SER A 7 -4.26 19.98 12.55
N THR A 8 -3.29 19.81 13.46
CA THR A 8 -2.02 19.13 13.20
C THR A 8 -2.23 17.61 13.16
N ALA A 9 -3.22 17.15 12.40
CA ALA A 9 -3.32 15.77 11.96
C ALA A 9 -2.82 15.74 10.52
N THR A 10 -1.77 14.96 10.26
CA THR A 10 -1.26 14.80 8.89
C THR A 10 -2.34 14.14 8.04
N GLU A 11 -2.99 14.91 7.17
CA GLU A 11 -3.99 14.38 6.25
C GLU A 11 -3.32 13.39 5.30
N LYS A 12 -3.70 12.12 5.42
CA LYS A 12 -3.17 11.03 4.62
C LYS A 12 -4.31 10.38 3.84
N ALA A 13 -4.08 10.04 2.58
CA ALA A 13 -5.10 9.31 1.83
C ALA A 13 -5.28 7.91 2.44
N THR A 14 -6.52 7.42 2.49
CA THR A 14 -6.85 6.11 3.07
C THR A 14 -6.03 4.98 2.45
N ARG A 15 -5.76 5.05 1.14
CA ARG A 15 -4.90 4.11 0.41
C ARG A 15 -3.46 4.06 0.93
N ASP A 16 -2.91 5.19 1.38
CA ASP A 16 -1.57 5.20 1.94
C ASP A 16 -1.57 4.56 3.34
N GLY A 17 -2.68 4.65 4.09
CA GLY A 17 -2.87 3.92 5.33
C GLY A 17 -2.96 2.41 5.09
N TYR A 18 -3.70 2.00 4.05
CA TYR A 18 -3.79 0.60 3.62
C TYR A 18 -2.41 0.01 3.27
N GLY A 19 -1.61 0.72 2.47
CA GLY A 19 -0.26 0.27 2.11
C GLY A 19 0.68 0.13 3.31
N ASP A 20 0.56 1.01 4.30
CA ASP A 20 1.34 0.93 5.55
C ASP A 20 0.90 -0.23 6.42
N ALA A 21 -0.41 -0.43 6.59
CA ALA A 21 -0.95 -1.54 7.37
C ALA A 21 -0.57 -2.89 6.75
N LEU A 22 -0.57 -3.03 5.42
CA LEU A 22 -0.09 -4.23 4.75
C LEU A 22 1.38 -4.52 5.07
N TYR A 23 2.23 -3.48 5.01
CA TYR A 23 3.65 -3.62 5.35
C TYR A 23 3.84 -4.11 6.79
N GLU A 24 3.17 -3.48 7.76
CA GLU A 24 3.22 -3.88 9.18
C GLU A 24 2.69 -5.31 9.38
N LEU A 25 1.62 -5.67 8.69
CA LEU A 25 1.07 -7.03 8.73
C LEU A 25 2.07 -8.05 8.20
N GLY A 26 2.81 -7.73 7.13
CA GLY A 26 3.86 -8.59 6.58
C GLY A 26 5.06 -8.81 7.51
N VAL A 27 5.31 -7.91 8.47
CA VAL A 27 6.32 -8.11 9.51
C VAL A 27 5.88 -9.21 10.49
N SER A 28 4.62 -9.16 10.92
CA SER A 28 4.08 -10.04 11.98
C SER A 28 3.51 -11.36 11.46
N ARG A 29 3.09 -11.41 10.19
CA ARG A 29 2.42 -12.56 9.58
C ARG A 29 3.10 -12.99 8.28
N GLN A 30 3.66 -14.19 8.30
CA GLN A 30 4.35 -14.76 7.13
C GLN A 30 3.42 -15.46 6.14
N ASP A 31 2.17 -15.70 6.54
CA ASP A 31 1.13 -16.36 5.75
C ASP A 31 0.30 -15.39 4.89
N VAL A 32 0.55 -14.08 5.02
CA VAL A 32 -0.14 -13.05 4.24
C VAL A 32 0.53 -12.87 2.89
N VAL A 33 -0.27 -12.98 1.84
CA VAL A 33 0.10 -12.76 0.44
C VAL A 33 -0.75 -11.63 -0.12
N VAL A 34 -0.14 -10.74 -0.91
CA VAL A 34 -0.82 -9.64 -1.59
C VAL A 34 -0.86 -9.92 -3.08
N LEU A 35 -2.05 -9.88 -3.67
CA LEU A 35 -2.27 -10.00 -5.12
C LEU A 35 -2.71 -8.63 -5.66
N ASP A 36 -2.04 -8.14 -6.69
CA ASP A 36 -2.36 -6.86 -7.34
C ASP A 36 -2.39 -7.00 -8.86
N ALA A 37 -3.33 -6.33 -9.53
CA ALA A 37 -3.57 -6.42 -10.97
C ALA A 37 -3.06 -5.18 -11.72
N ASP A 38 -1.73 -5.01 -11.77
CA ASP A 38 -1.06 -3.87 -12.44
C ASP A 38 -1.46 -2.47 -11.92
N LEU A 39 -1.89 -2.37 -10.66
CA LEU A 39 -2.34 -1.11 -10.04
C LEU A 39 -1.58 -0.73 -8.76
N SER A 40 -0.47 -1.42 -8.47
CA SER A 40 0.27 -1.32 -7.21
C SER A 40 0.70 0.11 -6.81
N GLY A 41 0.93 0.98 -7.79
CA GLY A 41 1.23 2.41 -7.57
C GLY A 41 0.03 3.24 -7.12
N SER A 42 -1.17 2.88 -7.58
CA SER A 42 -2.45 3.53 -7.23
C SER A 42 -3.00 3.00 -5.91
N THR A 43 -2.90 1.69 -5.69
CA THR A 43 -3.37 0.99 -4.47
C THR A 43 -2.38 1.10 -3.31
N LYS A 44 -1.14 1.56 -3.57
CA LYS A 44 -0.05 1.70 -2.60
C LYS A 44 0.43 0.37 -2.01
N THR A 45 0.15 -0.74 -2.67
CA THR A 45 0.68 -2.08 -2.33
C THR A 45 2.14 -2.25 -2.72
N ASN A 46 2.70 -1.31 -3.51
CA ASN A 46 4.10 -1.27 -3.89
C ASN A 46 5.07 -1.27 -2.70
N LYS A 47 4.67 -0.77 -1.53
CA LYS A 47 5.47 -0.83 -0.30
C LYS A 47 5.66 -2.28 0.16
N PHE A 48 4.58 -3.07 0.18
CA PHE A 48 4.64 -4.50 0.50
C PHE A 48 5.46 -5.27 -0.55
N ALA A 49 5.25 -5.00 -1.84
CA ALA A 49 5.98 -5.63 -2.94
C ALA A 49 7.51 -5.49 -2.81
N LYS A 50 7.98 -4.31 -2.39
CA LYS A 50 9.41 -4.03 -2.19
C LYS A 50 10.01 -4.76 -0.99
N SER A 51 9.24 -4.89 0.09
CA SER A 51 9.72 -5.48 1.35
C SER A 51 9.57 -7.00 1.39
N TYR A 52 8.56 -7.54 0.71
CA TYR A 52 8.21 -8.97 0.72
C TYR A 52 7.89 -9.47 -0.70
N PRO A 53 8.86 -9.44 -1.64
CA PRO A 53 8.62 -9.77 -3.04
C PRO A 53 8.11 -11.21 -3.24
N ASP A 54 8.59 -12.17 -2.46
CA ASP A 54 8.17 -13.57 -2.54
C ASP A 54 6.71 -13.81 -2.15
N ARG A 55 6.07 -12.83 -1.50
CA ARG A 55 4.66 -12.86 -1.07
C ARG A 55 3.81 -11.81 -1.78
N PHE A 56 4.33 -11.20 -2.85
CA PHE A 56 3.61 -10.24 -3.66
C PHE A 56 3.43 -10.79 -5.07
N LEU A 57 2.20 -11.07 -5.43
CA LEU A 57 1.83 -11.58 -6.75
C LEU A 57 1.31 -10.41 -7.58
N MET A 58 2.05 -10.06 -8.63
CA MET A 58 1.58 -9.07 -9.60
C MET A 58 0.99 -9.79 -10.80
N TRP A 59 -0.33 -9.71 -10.95
CA TRP A 59 -0.99 -10.17 -12.16
C TRP A 59 -0.91 -9.08 -13.23
N VAL A 60 -0.09 -9.31 -14.24
CA VAL A 60 -0.08 -8.51 -15.46
C VAL A 60 -0.80 -9.26 -16.56
N SER A 61 -1.57 -8.54 -17.39
CA SER A 61 -2.15 -9.15 -18.58
C SER A 61 -1.04 -9.75 -19.45
N PRO A 62 -1.22 -10.95 -20.04
CA PRO A 62 -0.25 -11.54 -20.96
C PRO A 62 0.13 -10.63 -22.12
N SER A 63 -0.75 -9.70 -22.50
CA SER A 63 -0.52 -8.71 -23.57
C SER A 63 0.53 -7.64 -23.23
N ARG A 64 1.05 -7.61 -22.00
CA ARG A 64 1.96 -6.59 -21.47
C ARG A 64 3.36 -7.14 -21.15
N ILE A 65 3.62 -8.42 -21.44
CA ILE A 65 4.91 -9.11 -21.28
C ILE A 65 5.60 -9.20 -22.64
#